data_AF-A0A924H0V3-F1
#
_entry.id   AF-A0A924H0V3-F1
#
_cell.length_a   1.000
_cell.length_b   1.000
_cell.length_c   1.000
_cell.angle_alpha   90.00
_cell.angle_beta   90.00
_cell.angle_gamma   90.00
#
_symmetry.space_group_name_H-M   'P 1'
#
loop_
_entity.id
_entity.type
_entity.pdbx_description
1 polymer ?
#
loop_
_entity_poly.entity_id
_entity_poly.type
_entity_poly.pdbx_seq_one_letter_code
_entity_poly.pdbx_strand_id
1 'polypeptide(L)' 'MSIIESVLVENRVFPPPAAAVEGARISGMQAYNALCDEANQNPDAFWARLARENVVWTKPFTRVLDESNAPFYK' A
#
# COMPACT_ATOMS: atom_id res chain seq x y z
N MET A 1 -36.51 0.71 -27.45
CA MET A 1 -35.07 0.82 -27.12
C MET A 1 -34.71 -0.39 -26.30
N SER A 2 -33.93 -1.33 -26.84
CA SER A 2 -33.51 -2.52 -26.10
C SER A 2 -32.23 -2.21 -25.33
N ILE A 3 -32.29 -2.36 -24.00
CA ILE A 3 -31.14 -2.29 -23.10
C ILE A 3 -30.34 -3.60 -23.22
N ILE A 4 -29.01 -3.50 -23.38
CA ILE A 4 -28.14 -4.68 -23.32
C ILE A 4 -27.91 -4.96 -21.82
N GLU A 5 -28.44 -6.09 -21.34
CA GLU A 5 -28.11 -6.61 -20.00
C GLU A 5 -27.04 -7.69 -20.11
N SER A 6 -25.87 -7.43 -19.52
CA SER A 6 -24.79 -8.41 -19.39
C SER A 6 -25.10 -9.35 -18.23
N VAL A 7 -25.52 -10.58 -18.52
CA VAL A 7 -25.87 -11.61 -17.52
C VAL A 7 -24.65 -12.44 -17.07
N LEU A 8 -23.51 -12.32 -17.76
CA LEU A 8 -22.28 -13.06 -17.42
C LEU A 8 -21.43 -12.28 -16.42
N VAL A 9 -21.28 -12.86 -15.22
CA VAL A 9 -20.30 -12.43 -14.21
C VAL A 9 -19.03 -13.24 -14.41
N GLU A 10 -17.98 -12.61 -14.93
CA GLU A 10 -16.67 -13.20 -15.11
C GLU A 10 -15.88 -13.19 -13.78
N ASN A 11 -15.41 -14.36 -13.32
CA ASN A 11 -14.72 -14.53 -12.04
C ASN A 11 -13.29 -15.09 -12.18
N ARG A 12 -12.77 -15.22 -13.40
CA ARG A 12 -11.40 -15.71 -13.62
C ARG A 12 -10.37 -14.79 -12.97
N VAL A 13 -9.45 -15.41 -12.26
CA VAL A 13 -8.27 -14.76 -11.67
C VAL A 13 -7.04 -15.23 -12.44
N PHE A 14 -6.22 -14.27 -12.88
CA PHE A 14 -4.98 -14.54 -13.60
C PHE A 14 -3.80 -14.19 -12.69
N PRO A 15 -3.10 -15.19 -12.12
CA PRO A 15 -1.94 -14.91 -11.29
C PRO A 15 -0.79 -14.32 -12.13
N PRO A 16 0.09 -13.51 -11.53
CA PRO A 16 1.27 -13.01 -12.21
C PRO A 16 2.17 -14.19 -12.64
N PRO A 17 2.88 -14.08 -13.78
CA PRO A 17 3.80 -15.11 -14.22
C PRO A 17 4.97 -15.27 -13.23
N ALA A 18 5.58 -16.46 -13.18
CA ALA A 18 6.64 -16.78 -12.21
C ALA A 18 7.80 -15.78 -12.20
N ALA A 19 8.23 -15.30 -13.37
CA ALA A 19 9.28 -14.28 -13.49
C ALA A 19 8.91 -12.94 -12.80
N ALA A 20 7.63 -12.56 -12.79
CA ALA A 20 7.17 -11.37 -12.09
C ALA A 20 7.11 -11.58 -10.57
N VAL A 21 6.85 -12.82 -10.12
CA VAL A 21 6.84 -13.18 -8.70
C VAL A 21 8.26 -13.19 -8.12
N GLU A 22 9.24 -13.69 -8.88
CA GLU A 22 10.64 -13.74 -8.44
C GLU A 22 11.25 -12.35 -8.19
N GLY A 23 10.93 -11.38 -9.04
CA GLY A 23 11.38 -9.99 -8.90
C GLY A 23 10.50 -9.10 -8.02
N ALA A 24 9.46 -9.66 -7.38
CA ALA A 24 8.51 -8.87 -6.61
C ALA A 24 9.13 -8.38 -5.30
N ARG A 25 8.90 -7.10 -4.98
CA ARG A 25 9.29 -6.51 -3.68
C ARG A 25 8.41 -7.00 -2.52
N ILE A 26 7.24 -7.55 -2.86
CA ILE A 26 6.27 -8.05 -1.90
C ILE A 26 6.00 -9.51 -2.28
N SER A 27 6.27 -10.42 -1.35
CA SER A 27 6.19 -11.87 -1.55
C SER A 27 4.75 -12.38 -1.54
N GLY A 28 3.98 -11.98 -2.55
CA GLY A 28 2.60 -12.40 -2.74
C GLY A 28 1.58 -11.72 -1.85
N MET A 29 0.33 -12.18 -1.95
CA MET A 29 -0.82 -11.49 -1.36
C MET A 29 -0.82 -11.52 0.18
N GLN A 30 -0.29 -12.58 0.80
CA GLN A 30 -0.20 -12.65 2.26
C GLN A 30 0.75 -11.58 2.81
N ALA A 31 1.93 -11.41 2.20
CA ALA A 31 2.88 -10.37 2.57
C ALA A 31 2.30 -8.96 2.33
N TYR A 32 1.58 -8.79 1.23
CA TYR A 32 0.87 -7.53 0.94
C TYR A 32 -0.17 -7.21 2.01
N ASN A 33 -1.05 -8.16 2.35
CA ASN A 33 -2.08 -7.95 3.36
C ASN A 33 -1.47 -7.64 4.74
N ALA A 34 -0.42 -8.36 5.14
CA ALA A 34 0.29 -8.07 6.39
C ALA A 34 0.89 -6.64 6.40
N LEU A 35 1.44 -6.19 5.27
CA LEU A 35 1.96 -4.82 5.14
C LEU A 35 0.84 -3.76 5.23
N CYS A 36 -0.29 -4.03 4.59
CA CYS A 36 -1.48 -3.16 4.69
C CYS A 36 -2.04 -3.13 6.10
N ASP A 37 -2.08 -4.27 6.80
CA ASP A 37 -2.55 -4.35 8.17
C ASP A 37 -1.63 -3.57 9.12
N GLU A 38 -0.31 -3.66 8.95
CA GLU A 38 0.66 -2.83 9.70
C GLU A 38 0.39 -1.33 9.48
N ALA A 39 0.25 -0.91 8.22
CA ALA A 39 0.00 0.48 7.86
C ALA A 39 -1.34 1.01 8.41
N ASN A 40 -2.38 0.17 8.43
CA ASN A 40 -3.70 0.54 8.96
C ASN A 40 -3.73 0.60 10.49
N GLN A 41 -3.00 -0.29 11.16
CA GLN A 41 -2.97 -0.33 12.63
C GLN A 41 -2.17 0.82 13.23
N ASN A 42 -1.05 1.20 12.59
CA ASN A 42 -0.22 2.30 13.06
C ASN A 42 0.48 3.02 11.89
N PRO A 43 -0.22 3.94 11.21
CA PRO A 43 0.30 4.61 10.02
C PRO A 43 1.56 5.42 10.31
N ASP A 44 1.60 6.10 11.46
CA ASP A 44 2.76 6.90 11.88
C ASP A 44 4.01 6.02 12.07
N ALA A 45 3.88 4.90 12.79
CA ALA A 45 5.02 4.00 12.99
C ALA A 45 5.49 3.38 11.68
N PHE A 46 4.54 2.96 10.82
CA PHE A 46 4.81 2.38 9.51
C PHE A 46 5.62 3.36 8.63
N TRP A 47 5.13 4.59 8.45
CA TRP A 47 5.80 5.58 7.63
C TRP A 47 7.12 6.05 8.25
N ALA A 48 7.19 6.18 9.57
CA ALA A 48 8.43 6.55 10.24
C ALA A 48 9.53 5.52 10.04
N ARG A 49 9.19 4.22 10.13
CA ARG A 49 10.12 3.12 9.89
C ARG A 49 10.63 3.15 8.45
N LEU A 50 9.72 3.18 7.47
CA LEU A 50 10.09 3.21 6.06
C LEU A 50 10.95 4.42 5.69
N ALA A 51 10.60 5.61 6.20
CA ALA A 51 11.35 6.84 5.97
C ALA A 51 12.78 6.77 6.50
N ARG A 52 12.99 6.15 7.67
CA ARG A 52 14.33 5.98 8.26
C ARG A 52 15.16 4.93 7.53
N GLU A 53 14.53 3.89 6.99
CA GLU A 53 15.19 2.79 6.28
C GLU A 53 15.59 3.17 4.85
N ASN A 54 14.76 3.95 4.15
CA ASN A 54 14.87 4.13 2.69
C ASN A 54 15.33 5.53 2.26
N VAL A 55 15.36 6.51 3.16
CA VAL A 55 15.76 7.88 2.85
C VAL A 55 16.98 8.27 3.68
N VAL A 56 17.95 8.92 3.04
CA VAL A 56 19.12 9.49 3.72
C VAL A 56 18.76 10.87 4.25
N TRP A 57 18.78 11.02 5.58
CA TRP A 57 18.43 12.27 6.25
C TRP A 57 19.68 13.02 6.69
N THR A 58 19.83 14.27 6.26
CA THR A 58 20.83 15.18 6.84
C THR A 58 20.46 15.54 8.29
N LYS A 59 19.16 15.70 8.56
CA LYS A 59 18.61 15.89 9.90
C LYS A 59 17.41 14.96 10.11
N PRO A 60 17.41 14.09 11.12
CA PRO A 60 16.27 13.23 11.40
C PRO A 60 15.00 14.02 11.74
N PHE A 61 13.85 13.55 11.25
CA PHE A 61 12.54 14.09 11.61
C PHE A 61 12.12 13.59 13.02
N THR A 62 11.28 14.39 13.69
CA THR A 62 10.74 14.07 15.03
C THR A 62 9.22 13.86 15.03
N ARG A 63 8.52 14.32 13.99
CA ARG A 63 7.07 14.18 13.79
C ARG A 63 6.84 13.55 12.43
N VAL A 64 5.90 12.60 12.36
CA VAL A 64 5.59 11.84 11.13
C VAL A 64 4.52 12.56 10.31
N LEU A 65 3.41 12.90 10.96
CA LEU A 65 2.32 13.67 10.38
C LEU A 65 1.93 14.79 11.35
N ASP A 66 1.75 16.01 10.85
CA ASP A 66 1.16 17.12 11.61
C ASP A 66 -0.28 17.38 11.18
N GLU A 67 -1.23 16.92 11.99
CA GLU A 67 -2.67 17.08 11.76
C GLU A 67 -3.27 18.31 12.45
N SER A 68 -2.44 19.13 13.11
CA SER A 68 -2.93 20.25 13.94
C SER A 68 -3.72 21.31 13.17
N ASN A 69 -3.57 21.36 11.83
CA ASN A 69 -4.23 22.31 10.95
C ASN A 69 -5.00 21.62 9.81
N ALA A 70 -5.59 20.43 10.06
CA ALA A 70 -6.43 19.74 9.08
C ALA A 70 -7.53 20.69 8.51
N PRO A 71 -7.79 20.69 7.18
CA PRO A 71 -7.30 19.75 6.17
C PRO A 71 -5.92 20.09 5.57
N PHE A 72 -5.22 21.11 6.08
CA PHE A 72 -3.87 21.50 5.65
C PHE A 72 -2.80 20.86 6.52
N TYR A 73 -2.60 19.56 6.31
CA TYR A 73 -1.57 18.75 6.96
C TYR A 73 -0.15 19.27 6.66
N LYS A 74 0.78 19.08 7.59
CA LYS A 74 2.19 19.49 7.48
C LYS A 74 3.18 18.38 7.83
#